data_AF-A0A5C6Z4N1-F1
#
_entry.id   AF-A0A5C6Z4N1-F1
#
_cell.length_a   1.000
_cell.length_b   1.000
_cell.length_c   1.000
_cell.angle_alpha   90.00
_cell.angle_beta   90.00
_cell.angle_gamma   90.00
#
_symmetry.space_group_name_H-M   'P 1'
#
loop_
_entity.id
_entity.type
_entity.pdbx_description
1 polymer ?
#
loop_
_entity_poly.entity_id
_entity_poly.type
_entity_poly.pdbx_seq_one_letter_code
_entity_poly.pdbx_strand_id
1 'polypeptide(L)'
;MLKALRDREVGQEINASAVPEAELAEAEPFFDDGPDRELRDWVRHGLAALSLEQRTTVELAYCQGESCEEIARIMACPSGTVKARLVRAREKLKDVLPALAEAAVGTRGY
;
A
#
# COMPACT_ATOMS: atom_id res chain seq x y z
N MET A 1 14.13 3.84 26.45
CA MET A 1 13.94 5.21 25.93
C MET A 1 13.26 5.10 24.57
N LEU A 2 11.96 4.85 24.53
CA LEU A 2 11.23 4.48 23.30
C LEU A 2 10.02 5.39 23.11
N LYS A 3 10.00 6.09 21.96
CA LYS A 3 8.81 6.61 21.27
C LYS A 3 7.90 7.55 22.09
N ALA A 4 8.49 8.52 22.81
CA ALA A 4 7.81 9.81 23.00
C ALA A 4 7.89 10.55 21.65
N LEU A 5 6.77 11.13 21.18
CA LEU A 5 6.55 11.73 19.85
C LEU A 5 5.89 10.82 18.79
N ARG A 6 4.84 10.06 19.18
CA ARG A 6 3.73 9.77 18.24
C ARG A 6 2.45 10.50 18.64
N ASP A 7 2.61 11.62 19.36
CA ASP A 7 1.59 12.66 19.55
C ASP A 7 1.65 13.64 18.38
N ARG A 8 1.17 13.19 17.21
CA ARG A 8 0.80 14.11 16.15
C ARG A 8 -0.69 13.99 15.95
N GLU A 9 -1.39 14.76 16.77
CA GLU A 9 -2.74 15.31 16.61
C GLU A 9 -3.51 14.73 15.41
N VAL A 10 -4.21 13.62 15.65
CA VAL A 10 -5.43 13.32 14.89
C VAL A 10 -6.52 14.24 15.45
N GLY A 11 -6.37 15.51 15.11
CA GLY A 11 -7.22 16.62 15.53
C GLY A 11 -7.56 17.46 14.33
N GLN A 12 -8.11 16.83 13.29
CA GLN A 12 -8.93 17.57 12.33
C GLN A 12 -10.36 17.12 12.59
N GLU A 13 -11.06 17.94 13.37
CA GLU A 13 -12.50 17.87 13.53
C GLU A 13 -13.12 17.71 12.15
N ILE A 14 -13.72 16.54 11.93
CA ILE A 14 -14.73 16.41 10.89
C ILE A 14 -15.85 17.35 11.31
N ASN A 15 -15.85 18.55 10.75
CA ASN A 15 -16.97 19.47 10.89
C ASN A 15 -18.17 18.81 10.20
N ALA A 16 -18.94 18.04 10.97
CA ALA A 16 -20.13 17.32 10.54
C ALA A 16 -21.36 18.24 10.43
N SER A 17 -21.17 19.56 10.27
CA SER A 17 -22.25 20.53 10.14
C SER A 17 -22.08 21.36 8.88
N ALA A 18 -23.12 21.27 8.04
CA ALA A 18 -23.37 22.00 6.79
C ALA A 18 -22.71 21.43 5.53
N VAL A 19 -23.19 20.25 5.09
CA VAL A 19 -23.33 20.01 3.66
C VAL A 19 -24.65 20.70 3.24
N PRO A 20 -24.61 21.85 2.54
CA PRO A 20 -25.84 22.45 2.02
C PRO A 20 -26.49 21.48 1.02
N GLU A 21 -27.76 21.19 1.25
CA GLU A 21 -28.59 20.17 0.57
C GLU A 21 -28.90 20.49 -0.92
N ALA A 22 -28.19 21.45 -1.52
CA ALA A 22 -28.54 22.03 -2.83
C ALA A 22 -27.52 21.76 -3.96
N GLU A 23 -26.42 21.05 -3.71
CA GLU A 23 -25.49 20.65 -4.78
C GLU A 23 -25.36 19.12 -4.87
N LEU A 24 -26.47 18.46 -5.21
CA LEU A 24 -26.41 17.22 -6.00
C LEU A 24 -26.08 17.59 -7.47
N ALA A 25 -25.06 18.42 -7.68
CA ALA A 25 -24.50 18.65 -9.00
C ALA A 25 -23.63 17.43 -9.28
N GLU A 26 -24.17 16.51 -10.09
CA GLU A 26 -23.47 15.49 -10.87
C GLU A 26 -22.02 15.31 -10.42
N ALA A 27 -21.78 14.42 -9.46
CA ALA A 27 -20.41 14.07 -9.10
C ALA A 27 -19.78 13.49 -10.37
N GLU A 28 -19.08 14.33 -11.13
CA GLU A 28 -18.31 13.91 -12.29
C GLU A 28 -17.45 12.75 -11.78
N PRO A 29 -17.57 11.55 -12.35
CA PRO A 29 -16.83 10.43 -11.84
C PRO A 29 -15.36 10.84 -11.91
N PHE A 30 -14.69 10.86 -10.77
CA PHE A 30 -13.27 11.13 -10.70
C PHE A 30 -12.57 9.94 -11.34
N PHE A 31 -12.48 9.94 -12.67
CA PHE A 31 -11.76 8.97 -13.46
C PHE A 31 -10.29 9.28 -13.29
N ASP A 32 -9.70 8.61 -12.31
CA ASP A 32 -8.26 8.56 -12.11
C ASP A 32 -7.65 7.66 -13.20
N ASP A 33 -7.68 8.12 -14.45
CA ASP A 33 -7.12 7.46 -15.65
C ASP A 33 -5.68 7.94 -15.94
N GLY A 34 -5.05 8.58 -14.96
CA GLY A 34 -3.65 8.96 -15.05
C GLY A 34 -2.70 7.77 -15.07
N PRO A 35 -1.42 7.98 -15.46
CA PRO A 35 -0.37 6.94 -15.40
C PRO A 35 -0.23 6.29 -14.01
N ASP A 36 -0.66 7.00 -12.97
CA ASP A 36 -0.68 6.52 -11.59
C ASP A 36 -1.70 5.38 -11.36
N ARG A 37 -2.73 5.25 -12.21
CA ARG A 37 -3.71 4.16 -12.13
C ARG A 37 -3.09 2.82 -12.48
N GLU A 38 -2.38 2.76 -13.59
CA GLU A 38 -1.70 1.55 -14.07
C GLU A 38 -0.64 1.11 -13.07
N LEU A 39 0.16 2.06 -12.57
CA LEU A 39 1.13 1.79 -11.52
C LEU A 39 0.45 1.23 -10.26
N ARG A 40 -0.65 1.82 -9.81
CA ARG A 40 -1.43 1.32 -8.65
C ARG A 40 -2.01 -0.06 -8.91
N ASP A 41 -2.51 -0.33 -10.12
CA ASP A 41 -2.99 -1.64 -10.52
C ASP A 41 -1.86 -2.68 -10.49
N TRP A 42 -0.68 -2.38 -11.04
CA TRP A 42 0.46 -3.30 -11.01
C TRP A 42 0.92 -3.60 -9.59
N VAL A 43 1.03 -2.56 -8.75
CA VAL A 43 1.39 -2.73 -7.33
C VAL A 43 0.34 -3.58 -6.62
N ARG A 44 -0.96 -3.33 -6.85
CA ARG A 44 -2.05 -4.13 -6.25
C ARG A 44 -1.95 -5.60 -6.65
N HIS A 45 -1.75 -5.89 -7.94
CA HIS A 45 -1.62 -7.26 -8.44
C HIS A 45 -0.32 -7.93 -7.94
N GLY A 46 0.79 -7.20 -7.91
CA GLY A 46 2.06 -7.70 -7.36
C GLY A 46 1.94 -8.08 -5.89
N LEU A 47 1.31 -7.22 -5.08
CA LEU A 47 1.03 -7.52 -3.67
C LEU A 47 0.04 -8.68 -3.50
N ALA A 48 -0.92 -8.83 -4.41
CA ALA A 48 -1.86 -9.95 -4.41
C ALA A 48 -1.15 -11.31 -4.60
N ALA A 49 -0.03 -11.35 -5.34
CA ALA A 49 0.76 -12.56 -5.55
C ALA A 49 1.55 -13.00 -4.31
N LEU A 50 1.75 -12.12 -3.31
CA LEU A 50 2.42 -12.45 -2.06
C LEU A 50 1.51 -13.26 -1.13
N SER A 51 2.12 -14.12 -0.29
CA SER A 51 1.36 -14.71 0.83
C SER A 51 0.91 -13.62 1.80
N LEU A 52 -0.13 -13.90 2.59
CA LEU A 52 -0.63 -12.95 3.58
C LEU A 52 0.50 -12.44 4.49
N GLU A 53 1.31 -13.35 5.02
CA GLU A 53 2.42 -12.98 5.89
C GLU A 53 3.46 -12.08 5.21
N GLN A 54 3.79 -12.37 3.94
CA GLN A 54 4.73 -11.55 3.16
C GLN A 54 4.16 -10.16 2.90
N ARG A 55 2.88 -10.08 2.51
CA ARG A 55 2.19 -8.81 2.25
C ARG A 55 2.14 -7.94 3.50
N THR A 56 1.71 -8.49 4.64
CA THR A 56 1.70 -7.77 5.92
C THR A 56 3.10 -7.30 6.31
N THR A 57 4.12 -8.15 6.12
CA THR A 57 5.52 -7.76 6.41
C THR A 57 5.97 -6.58 5.53
N VAL A 58 5.63 -6.60 4.24
CA VAL A 58 5.96 -5.52 3.29
C VAL A 58 5.22 -4.23 3.65
N GLU A 59 3.93 -4.31 3.97
CA GLU A 59 3.12 -3.15 4.36
C GLU A 59 3.67 -2.46 5.61
N LEU A 60 3.98 -3.23 6.65
CA LEU A 60 4.57 -2.67 7.87
C LEU A 60 5.95 -2.02 7.61
N ALA A 61 6.76 -2.62 6.74
CA ALA A 61 8.10 -2.12 6.44
C ALA A 61 8.09 -0.86 5.55
N TYR A 62 7.27 -0.84 4.50
CA TYR A 62 7.33 0.22 3.47
C TYR A 62 6.23 1.27 3.61
N CYS A 63 5.03 0.89 4.05
CA CYS A 63 3.94 1.84 4.23
C CYS A 63 3.95 2.48 5.62
N GLN A 64 4.29 1.69 6.66
CA GLN A 64 4.30 2.18 8.04
C GLN A 64 5.71 2.53 8.55
N GLY A 65 6.76 2.12 7.83
CA GLY A 65 8.16 2.45 8.17
C GLY A 65 8.67 1.76 9.44
N GLU A 66 8.05 0.66 9.87
CA GLU A 66 8.46 -0.04 11.09
C GLU A 66 9.75 -0.85 10.84
N SER A 67 10.60 -0.95 11.86
CA SER A 67 11.85 -1.71 11.77
C SER A 67 11.60 -3.22 11.82
N CYS A 68 12.58 -4.03 11.38
CA CYS A 68 12.46 -5.50 11.44
C CYS A 68 12.19 -6.04 12.86
N GLU A 69 12.68 -5.36 13.89
CA GLU A 69 12.46 -5.73 15.29
C GLU A 69 11.05 -5.34 15.79
N GLU A 70 10.51 -4.21 15.33
CA GLU A 70 9.12 -3.82 15.60
C GLU A 70 8.14 -4.75 14.90
N ILE A 71 8.39 -5.06 13.63
CA ILE A 71 7.58 -6.01 12.86
C ILE A 71 7.59 -7.39 13.51
N ALA A 72 8.76 -7.85 13.98
CA ALA A 72 8.89 -9.12 14.71
C ALA A 72 7.99 -9.18 15.95
N ARG A 73 7.93 -8.07 16.70
CA ARG A 73 7.03 -7.94 17.86
C ARG A 73 5.55 -7.90 17.46
N ILE A 74 5.19 -7.11 16.44
CA ILE A 74 3.81 -7.00 15.94
C ILE A 74 3.29 -8.35 15.44
N MET A 75 4.10 -9.08 14.69
CA MET A 75 3.73 -10.35 14.08
C MET A 75 4.03 -11.58 14.96
N ALA A 76 4.49 -11.37 16.20
CA ALA A 76 4.90 -12.43 17.13
C ALA A 76 5.80 -13.50 16.50
N CYS A 77 6.84 -13.09 15.76
CA CYS A 77 7.77 -13.99 15.08
C CYS A 77 9.22 -13.51 15.19
N PRO A 78 10.23 -14.39 14.97
CA PRO A 78 11.64 -13.99 15.02
C PRO A 78 12.00 -12.93 13.96
N SER A 79 12.89 -12.00 14.30
CA SER A 79 13.38 -10.98 13.35
C SER A 79 14.09 -11.58 12.13
N GLY A 80 14.71 -12.75 12.27
CA GLY A 80 15.24 -13.52 11.14
C GLY A 80 14.16 -13.96 10.15
N THR A 81 12.97 -14.33 10.65
CA THR A 81 11.81 -14.67 9.83
C THR A 81 11.29 -13.45 9.08
N VAL A 82 11.23 -12.29 9.73
CA VAL A 82 10.86 -11.01 9.09
C VAL A 82 11.80 -10.70 7.93
N LYS A 83 13.12 -10.77 8.15
CA LYS A 83 14.12 -10.54 7.11
C LYS A 83 13.96 -11.53 5.94
N ALA A 84 13.79 -12.82 6.24
CA ALA A 84 13.57 -13.84 5.22
C ALA A 84 12.27 -13.61 4.43
N ARG A 85 11.18 -13.23 5.09
CA ARG A 85 9.91 -12.87 4.45
C ARG A 85 10.08 -11.68 3.52
N LEU A 86 10.79 -10.64 3.94
CA LEU A 86 11.07 -9.46 3.11
C LEU A 86 11.92 -9.80 1.87
N VAL A 87 12.95 -10.63 2.02
CA VAL A 87 13.77 -11.08 0.89
C VAL A 87 12.91 -11.83 -0.13
N ARG A 88 12.17 -12.85 0.33
CA ARG A 88 11.30 -13.66 -0.55
C ARG A 88 10.19 -12.85 -1.19
N ALA A 89 9.61 -11.89 -0.46
CA ALA A 89 8.59 -11.01 -0.99
C ALA A 89 9.16 -10.13 -2.13
N ARG A 90 10.36 -9.55 -1.94
CA ARG A 90 11.00 -8.74 -2.98
C ARG A 90 11.40 -9.56 -4.20
N GLU A 91 11.92 -10.77 -4.01
CA GLU A 91 12.21 -11.69 -5.13
C GLU A 91 10.93 -11.97 -5.93
N LYS A 92 9.84 -12.32 -5.26
CA LYS A 92 8.57 -12.58 -5.94
C LYS A 92 8.03 -11.35 -6.66
N LEU A 93 8.12 -10.16 -6.05
CA LEU A 93 7.71 -8.91 -6.68
C LEU A 93 8.58 -8.58 -7.91
N LYS A 94 9.89 -8.84 -7.84
CA LYS A 94 10.81 -8.65 -8.97
C LYS A 94 10.43 -9.54 -10.17
N ASP A 95 9.91 -10.73 -9.91
CA ASP A 95 9.51 -11.67 -10.97
C ASP A 95 8.16 -11.29 -11.60
N VAL A 96 7.19 -10.81 -10.80
CA VAL A 96 5.82 -10.56 -11.29
C VAL A 96 5.58 -9.14 -11.84
N LEU A 97 6.25 -8.12 -11.29
CA LEU A 97 5.99 -6.73 -11.68
C LEU A 97 6.37 -6.41 -13.14
N PRO A 98 7.48 -6.92 -13.72
CA PRO A 98 7.80 -6.67 -15.12
C PRO A 98 6.72 -7.23 -16.06
N ALA A 99 6.25 -8.44 -15.81
CA ALA A 99 5.20 -9.06 -16.62
C ALA A 99 3.87 -8.28 -16.56
N LEU A 100 3.53 -7.74 -15.39
CA LEU A 100 2.35 -6.89 -15.21
C LEU A 100 2.49 -5.54 -15.94
N ALA A 101 3.69 -4.96 -15.93
CA ALA A 101 3.98 -3.73 -16.64
C ALA A 101 3.89 -3.91 -18.17
N GLU A 102 4.45 -5.00 -18.70
CA GLU A 102 4.43 -5.31 -20.13
C GLU A 102 3.00 -5.60 -20.65
N ALA A 103 2.19 -6.33 -19.88
CA ALA A 103 0.82 -6.66 -20.24
C ALA A 103 -0.06 -5.42 -20.43
N ALA A 104 0.16 -4.36 -19.65
CA ALA A 104 -0.58 -3.11 -19.76
C ALA A 104 -0.14 -2.26 -20.96
N VAL A 105 1.16 -2.26 -21.29
CA VAL A 105 1.71 -1.55 -22.47
C VAL A 105 1.20 -2.18 -23.77
N GLY A 106 1.01 -3.50 -23.81
CA GLY A 106 0.46 -4.20 -24.98
C GLY A 106 -0.98 -3.82 -25.36
N THR A 107 -1.77 -3.35 -24.40
CA THR A 107 -3.16 -2.89 -24.63
C THR A 107 -3.27 -1.50 -25.29
N ARG A 108 -2.15 -0.76 -25.37
CA ARG A 108 -2.11 0.62 -25.87
C ARG A 108 -1.85 0.74 -27.38
N GLY A 109 -1.71 -0.39 -28.08
CA GLY A 109 -1.37 -0.43 -29.50
C GLY A 109 -2.38 -1.22 -30.33
N TYR A 110 -3.58 -0.67 -30.54
CA TYR A 110 -4.47 -0.96 -31.68
C TYR A 110 -5.34 0.25 -31.99
#